data_AF-A0AAW4E649-F1
#
_entry.id   AF-A0AAW4E649-F1
#
_cell.length_a   1.000
_cell.length_b   1.000
_cell.length_c   1.000
_cell.angle_alpha   90.00
_cell.angle_beta   90.00
_cell.angle_gamma   90.00
#
_symmetry.space_group_name_H-M   'P 1'
#
loop_
_entity.id
_entity.type
_entity.pdbx_description
1 polymer ?
#
loop_
_entity_poly.entity_id
_entity_poly.type
_entity_poly.pdbx_seq_one_letter_code
_entity_poly.pdbx_strand_id
1 'polypeptide(L)'
;MHLSIVQRCASRLGLQALWVLVGLASSTLASAAVAPATYGEMDAAGFAGVTRDSYTLQDFSDRYRATLEISTKDDVFRPGVINVYDKASGKALIRVQSDELVLDTDPKTGEVKTNVHELPYGEQSVLIYQDFNFDGIKDLALMDGQNSCYHGPSYQVFLGTADGLRHSDSFTELAQSNCGLFSVDEKTRTVETMTKSGCCWHQMSTYGIHNGEPVLETQTVIEHTGGSGLPIETVGRNQNGKMTYTTRIVWEEDEQRETLLSFRLAPSGKRIVLFRSEFAEPVYYAAVDSKNLVGLVYPQAEGEQLKYDEATHALSFVRGDTTYRIVGDAQGAPTGMQVIVRGKTTELKLLAEPAEGSLNKVAEAIKAAQ
;
A
#
# COMPACT_ATOMS: atom_id res chain seq x y z
N MET A 1 -55.16 78.50 -25.91
CA MET A 1 -56.49 78.37 -25.28
C MET A 1 -56.25 77.75 -23.91
N HIS A 2 -56.57 78.50 -22.85
CA HIS A 2 -56.48 78.22 -21.39
C HIS A 2 -55.06 77.95 -20.80
N LEU A 3 -54.40 78.90 -20.11
CA LEU A 3 -54.59 79.43 -18.72
C LEU A 3 -54.52 78.33 -17.66
N SER A 4 -53.56 78.30 -16.72
CA SER A 4 -53.42 79.18 -15.53
C SER A 4 -52.03 78.97 -14.89
N ILE A 5 -51.13 79.95 -14.64
CA ILE A 5 -51.04 80.95 -13.53
C ILE A 5 -51.08 80.26 -12.14
N VAL A 6 -50.11 80.37 -11.20
CA VAL A 6 -49.60 81.50 -10.35
C VAL A 6 -48.35 80.94 -9.60
N GLN A 7 -47.12 81.48 -9.56
CA GLN A 7 -46.53 82.78 -9.18
C GLN A 7 -46.22 82.96 -7.66
N ARG A 8 -45.04 83.55 -7.39
CA ARG A 8 -44.51 84.21 -6.15
C ARG A 8 -43.67 83.31 -5.24
N CYS A 9 -42.59 83.76 -4.59
CA CYS A 9 -41.84 85.03 -4.47
C CYS A 9 -40.47 84.64 -3.87
N ALA A 10 -39.33 85.04 -4.45
CA ALA A 10 -38.46 86.12 -3.95
C ALA A 10 -38.09 86.08 -2.45
N SER A 11 -36.82 85.79 -2.14
CA SER A 11 -35.96 86.67 -1.31
C SER A 11 -34.51 86.15 -1.22
N ARG A 12 -33.57 87.09 -1.45
CA ARG A 12 -32.11 87.01 -1.25
C ARG A 12 -31.72 87.04 0.25
N LEU A 13 -30.41 86.91 0.48
CA LEU A 13 -29.62 86.99 1.73
C LEU A 13 -29.53 85.66 2.49
N GLY A 14 -28.40 85.17 2.96
CA GLY A 14 -27.02 85.66 3.01
C GLY A 14 -26.24 84.72 3.96
N LEU A 15 -24.93 84.56 3.72
CA LEU A 15 -23.88 84.04 4.62
C LEU A 15 -24.25 82.92 5.64
N GLN A 16 -23.63 81.75 5.50
CA GLN A 16 -22.53 81.33 6.39
C GLN A 16 -21.96 79.98 5.93
N ALA A 17 -20.65 79.96 5.71
CA ALA A 17 -19.88 78.76 5.46
C ALA A 17 -19.77 77.95 6.76
N LEU A 18 -20.29 76.73 6.76
CA LEU A 18 -20.01 75.74 7.79
C LEU A 18 -19.17 74.63 7.16
N TRP A 19 -17.87 74.65 7.45
CA TRP A 19 -16.98 73.54 7.16
C TRP A 19 -17.36 72.36 8.05
N VAL A 20 -18.05 71.37 7.50
CA VAL A 20 -18.22 70.07 8.15
C VAL A 20 -16.98 69.24 7.82
N LEU A 21 -16.02 69.23 8.74
CA LEU A 21 -14.96 68.22 8.80
C LEU A 21 -15.63 66.88 9.16
N VAL A 22 -16.00 66.10 8.15
CA VAL A 22 -16.30 64.68 8.33
C VAL A 22 -14.95 63.97 8.54
N GLY A 23 -14.62 63.72 9.79
CA GLY A 23 -13.56 62.79 10.14
C GLY A 23 -13.94 61.39 9.68
N LEU A 24 -13.42 60.98 8.53
CA LEU A 24 -13.35 59.57 8.15
C LEU A 24 -12.37 58.90 9.11
N ALA A 25 -12.90 58.39 10.23
CA ALA A 25 -12.22 57.39 11.02
C ALA A 25 -12.16 56.13 10.16
N SER A 26 -11.05 55.96 9.43
CA SER A 26 -10.67 54.70 8.82
C SER A 26 -10.46 53.68 9.93
N SER A 27 -11.53 52.98 10.31
CA SER A 27 -11.44 51.78 11.12
C SER A 27 -10.74 50.73 10.26
N THR A 28 -9.42 50.63 10.41
CA THR A 28 -8.67 49.44 10.00
C THR A 28 -9.21 48.28 10.81
N LEU A 29 -10.18 47.55 10.24
CA LEU A 29 -10.47 46.19 10.65
C LEU A 29 -9.21 45.39 10.37
N ALA A 30 -8.34 45.27 11.37
CA ALA A 30 -7.34 44.22 11.39
C ALA A 30 -8.11 42.91 11.35
N SER A 31 -8.20 42.29 10.18
CA SER A 31 -8.65 40.92 10.06
C SER A 31 -7.69 40.10 10.92
N ALA A 32 -8.14 39.66 12.09
CA ALA A 32 -7.43 38.65 12.84
C ALA A 32 -7.25 37.46 11.89
N ALA A 33 -6.01 37.18 11.51
CA ALA A 33 -5.71 36.02 10.70
C ALA A 33 -6.20 34.81 11.49
N VAL A 34 -7.23 34.13 10.98
CA VAL A 34 -7.71 32.89 11.56
C VAL A 34 -6.52 31.95 11.59
N ALA A 35 -6.15 31.49 12.79
CA ALA A 35 -5.08 30.53 12.94
C ALA A 35 -5.43 29.28 12.11
N PRO A 36 -4.45 28.67 11.41
CA PRO A 36 -4.71 27.46 10.64
C PRO A 36 -5.22 26.36 11.57
N ALA A 37 -6.04 25.46 11.02
CA ALA A 37 -6.44 24.25 11.75
C ALA A 37 -5.18 23.42 12.11
N THR A 38 -5.21 22.84 13.31
CA THR A 38 -4.16 21.95 13.82
C THR A 38 -4.62 20.51 13.68
N TYR A 39 -3.75 19.65 13.15
CA TYR A 39 -3.98 18.22 12.98
C TYR A 39 -2.91 17.42 13.71
N GLY A 40 -3.24 16.18 14.08
CA GLY A 40 -2.37 15.30 14.85
C GLY A 40 -2.40 15.56 16.36
N GLU A 41 -1.99 14.55 17.11
CA GLU A 41 -2.03 14.52 18.57
C GLU A 41 -0.63 14.80 19.15
N MET A 42 -0.55 15.67 20.15
CA MET A 42 0.71 16.01 20.82
C MET A 42 0.41 16.55 22.22
N ASP A 43 1.23 16.21 23.22
CA ASP A 43 1.27 16.97 24.48
C ASP A 43 1.85 18.36 24.25
N ALA A 44 1.00 19.31 23.85
CA ALA A 44 1.42 20.67 23.53
C ALA A 44 2.06 21.40 24.72
N ALA A 45 1.61 21.12 25.94
CA ALA A 45 2.17 21.72 27.15
C ALA A 45 3.57 21.14 27.44
N GLY A 46 3.71 19.83 27.33
CA GLY A 46 5.00 19.15 27.40
C GLY A 46 5.98 19.65 26.34
N PHE A 47 5.53 19.78 25.08
CA PHE A 47 6.37 20.28 23.99
C PHE A 47 6.84 21.70 24.27
N ALA A 48 5.99 22.61 24.79
CA ALA A 48 6.28 24.04 25.01
C ALA A 48 7.66 24.30 25.65
N GLY A 49 8.03 23.50 26.67
CA GLY A 49 9.28 23.66 27.43
C GLY A 49 10.50 22.89 26.88
N VAL A 50 10.38 22.18 25.76
CA VAL A 50 11.46 21.35 25.20
C VAL A 50 12.36 22.17 24.29
N THR A 51 13.67 21.92 24.33
CA THR A 51 14.64 22.47 23.38
C THR A 51 14.41 21.86 22.01
N ARG A 52 14.45 22.69 20.96
CA ARG A 52 14.08 22.29 19.60
C ARG A 52 15.09 22.74 18.58
N ASP A 53 15.29 21.90 17.58
CA ASP A 53 15.85 22.31 16.30
C ASP A 53 14.73 22.87 15.42
N SER A 54 15.09 23.84 14.58
CA SER A 54 14.16 24.45 13.64
C SER A 54 14.75 24.38 12.23
N TYR A 55 13.98 23.80 11.33
CA TYR A 55 14.34 23.63 9.93
C TYR A 55 13.38 24.42 9.07
N THR A 56 13.93 25.08 8.04
CA THR A 56 13.15 25.73 7.00
C THR A 56 13.20 24.87 5.75
N LEU A 57 12.04 24.39 5.31
CA LEU A 57 11.89 23.52 4.14
C LEU A 57 11.31 24.37 3.02
N GLN A 58 12.08 24.65 1.96
CA GLN A 58 11.59 25.47 0.84
C GLN A 58 11.71 24.78 -0.52
N ASP A 59 12.59 23.80 -0.67
CA ASP A 59 12.89 23.26 -2.00
C ASP A 59 11.94 22.14 -2.43
N PHE A 60 11.04 21.70 -1.55
CA PHE A 60 10.10 20.61 -1.83
C PHE A 60 8.95 21.01 -2.78
N SER A 61 8.68 22.32 -2.96
CA SER A 61 7.53 22.84 -3.72
C SER A 61 7.81 24.25 -4.24
N ASP A 62 7.30 24.61 -5.42
CA ASP A 62 7.37 25.99 -5.92
C ASP A 62 6.39 26.94 -5.21
N ARG A 63 5.30 26.42 -4.63
CA ARG A 63 4.18 27.21 -4.07
C ARG A 63 4.22 27.33 -2.56
N TYR A 64 4.78 26.34 -1.89
CA TYR A 64 4.74 26.24 -0.43
C TYR A 64 6.13 26.23 0.18
N ARG A 65 6.23 26.77 1.38
CA ARG A 65 7.36 26.56 2.29
C ARG A 65 6.83 25.97 3.58
N ALA A 66 7.67 25.27 4.30
CA ALA A 66 7.33 24.75 5.62
C ALA A 66 8.41 25.10 6.65
N THR A 67 8.02 25.09 7.91
CA THR A 67 8.94 25.01 9.04
C THR A 67 8.69 23.70 9.76
N LEU A 68 9.76 23.07 10.21
CA LEU A 68 9.73 21.92 11.09
C LEU A 68 10.44 22.30 12.39
N GLU A 69 9.72 22.23 13.50
CA GLU A 69 10.29 22.32 14.84
C GLU A 69 10.24 20.94 15.48
N ILE A 70 11.37 20.41 15.92
CA ILE A 70 11.43 19.07 16.51
C ILE A 70 12.33 19.06 17.74
N SER A 71 11.95 18.29 18.75
CA SER A 71 12.72 18.12 19.98
C SER A 71 14.17 17.70 19.69
N THR A 72 15.14 18.32 20.38
CA THR A 72 16.58 17.96 20.27
C THR A 72 16.94 16.74 21.12
N LYS A 73 15.97 16.08 21.77
CA LYS A 73 16.21 14.83 22.48
C LYS A 73 16.74 13.79 21.49
N ASP A 74 17.75 13.04 21.92
CA ASP A 74 18.35 11.96 21.15
C ASP A 74 17.44 10.72 21.21
N ASP A 75 16.38 10.75 20.40
CA ASP A 75 15.42 9.68 20.22
C ASP A 75 15.02 9.61 18.74
N VAL A 76 14.59 8.45 18.26
CA VAL A 76 14.08 8.28 16.90
C VAL A 76 12.71 8.94 16.77
N PHE A 77 11.84 8.72 17.75
CA PHE A 77 10.49 9.27 17.81
C PHE A 77 10.50 10.53 18.67
N ARG A 78 10.22 11.68 18.04
CA ARG A 78 10.42 12.97 18.70
C ARG A 78 9.20 13.87 18.57
N PRO A 79 8.83 14.57 19.66
CA PRO A 79 7.80 15.58 19.58
C PRO A 79 8.19 16.68 18.61
N GLY A 80 7.27 17.09 17.75
CA GLY A 80 7.52 18.10 16.75
C GLY A 80 6.28 18.61 16.04
N VAL A 81 6.48 19.67 15.28
CA VAL A 81 5.44 20.43 14.59
C VAL A 81 5.92 20.81 13.20
N ILE A 82 5.08 20.54 12.21
CA ILE A 82 5.23 20.98 10.83
C ILE A 82 4.21 22.08 10.56
N ASN A 83 4.66 23.26 10.12
CA ASN A 83 3.79 24.34 9.66
C ASN A 83 4.02 24.59 8.17
N VAL A 84 2.95 24.68 7.38
CA VAL A 84 3.02 24.98 5.95
C VAL A 84 2.49 26.39 5.69
N TYR A 85 3.16 27.12 4.81
CA TYR A 85 2.86 28.48 4.44
C TYR A 85 2.80 28.63 2.92
N ASP A 86 1.92 29.51 2.45
CA ASP A 86 1.99 30.02 1.08
C ASP A 86 3.27 30.83 0.89
N LYS A 87 4.07 30.51 -0.15
CA LYS A 87 5.34 31.21 -0.40
C LYS A 87 5.13 32.67 -0.76
N ALA A 88 4.15 32.98 -1.59
CA ALA A 88 3.95 34.30 -2.16
C ALA A 88 3.40 35.30 -1.12
N SER A 89 2.40 34.89 -0.36
CA SER A 89 1.73 35.76 0.62
C SER A 89 2.28 35.59 2.04
N GLY A 90 3.01 34.51 2.32
CA GLY A 90 3.47 34.16 3.66
C GLY A 90 2.37 33.70 4.61
N LYS A 91 1.15 33.46 4.10
CA LYS A 91 -0.01 33.06 4.91
C LYS A 91 0.22 31.65 5.47
N ALA A 92 -0.02 31.46 6.76
CA ALA A 92 -0.03 30.13 7.37
C ALA A 92 -1.26 29.34 6.87
N LEU A 93 -1.04 28.10 6.44
CA LEU A 93 -2.07 27.27 5.80
C LEU A 93 -2.44 26.07 6.66
N ILE A 94 -1.45 25.32 7.13
CA ILE A 94 -1.63 24.04 7.83
C ILE A 94 -0.65 23.96 8.99
N ARG A 95 -1.10 23.34 10.09
CA ARG A 95 -0.25 22.90 11.19
C ARG A 95 -0.50 21.43 11.48
N VAL A 96 0.54 20.60 11.44
CA VAL A 96 0.53 19.22 11.90
C VAL A 96 1.48 19.08 13.07
N GLN A 97 1.08 18.34 14.10
CA GLN A 97 1.87 18.11 15.30
C GLN A 97 1.84 16.62 15.67
N SER A 98 2.91 16.16 16.30
CA SER A 98 3.00 14.79 16.80
C SER A 98 3.96 14.71 17.98
N ASP A 99 3.72 13.77 18.90
CA ASP A 99 4.74 13.35 19.88
C ASP A 99 5.81 12.43 19.26
N GLU A 100 5.58 11.87 18.06
CA GLU A 100 6.40 10.81 17.47
C GLU A 100 6.76 11.06 15.99
N LEU A 101 7.26 12.26 15.67
CA LEU A 101 7.85 12.51 14.35
C LEU A 101 9.20 11.79 14.22
N VAL A 102 9.44 11.19 13.06
CA VAL A 102 10.73 10.64 12.65
C VAL A 102 11.31 11.55 11.58
N LEU A 103 12.55 11.97 11.76
CA LEU A 103 13.22 12.92 10.87
C LEU A 103 14.51 12.34 10.33
N ASP A 104 14.57 12.20 9.02
CA ASP A 104 15.79 11.88 8.30
C ASP A 104 16.43 13.14 7.71
N THR A 105 17.74 13.26 7.94
CA THR A 105 18.57 14.33 7.38
C THR A 105 19.62 13.75 6.45
N ASP A 106 20.01 14.50 5.42
CA ASP A 106 21.17 14.14 4.62
C ASP A 106 22.43 14.17 5.51
N PRO A 107 23.20 13.06 5.58
CA PRO A 107 24.34 12.97 6.51
C PRO A 107 25.52 13.88 6.13
N LYS A 108 25.53 14.45 4.92
CA LYS A 108 26.57 15.36 4.43
C LYS A 108 26.18 16.83 4.63
N THR A 109 24.93 17.19 4.37
CA THR A 109 24.47 18.59 4.45
C THR A 109 23.78 18.91 5.77
N GLY A 110 23.26 17.90 6.48
CA GLY A 110 22.42 18.07 7.67
C GLY A 110 21.02 18.60 7.34
N GLU A 111 20.67 18.72 6.06
CA GLU A 111 19.35 19.19 5.63
C GLU A 111 18.31 18.09 5.76
N VAL A 112 17.09 18.48 6.11
CA VAL A 112 15.95 17.57 6.19
C VAL A 112 15.59 17.06 4.80
N LYS A 113 15.48 15.75 4.67
CA LYS A 113 15.01 15.13 3.43
C LYS A 113 13.50 15.32 3.31
N THR A 114 13.05 15.69 2.12
CA THR A 114 11.63 15.83 1.76
C THR A 114 11.37 15.06 0.48
N ASN A 115 10.12 14.64 0.26
CA ASN A 115 9.71 13.87 -0.92
C ASN A 115 10.43 12.52 -1.10
N VAL A 116 11.03 11.96 -0.04
CA VAL A 116 11.50 10.57 -0.04
C VAL A 116 10.32 9.68 0.32
N HIS A 117 10.07 8.68 -0.52
CA HIS A 117 8.95 7.75 -0.36
C HIS A 117 9.35 6.39 -0.93
N GLU A 118 10.02 5.59 -0.09
CA GLU A 118 10.51 4.28 -0.44
C GLU A 118 9.61 3.20 0.19
N LEU A 119 8.92 2.44 -0.67
CA LEU A 119 8.02 1.38 -0.25
C LEU A 119 8.61 -0.01 -0.51
N PRO A 120 8.16 -1.04 0.22
CA PRO A 120 7.18 -1.01 1.31
C PRO A 120 7.75 -0.65 2.69
N TYR A 121 9.08 -0.61 2.85
CA TYR A 121 9.74 -0.46 4.17
C TYR A 121 10.95 0.49 4.16
N GLY A 122 11.10 1.32 3.13
CA GLY A 122 12.20 2.26 3.05
C GLY A 122 11.89 3.59 3.72
N GLU A 123 12.75 4.57 3.48
CA GLU A 123 12.63 5.92 4.03
C GLU A 123 11.33 6.62 3.56
N GLN A 124 10.61 7.25 4.49
CA GLN A 124 9.46 8.10 4.17
C GLN A 124 9.61 9.46 4.87
N SER A 125 9.76 10.52 4.09
CA SER A 125 9.97 11.87 4.60
C SER A 125 8.77 12.37 5.41
N VAL A 126 9.06 13.30 6.34
CA VAL A 126 8.04 14.02 7.14
C VAL A 126 7.06 14.84 6.29
N LEU A 127 7.45 15.20 5.07
CA LEU A 127 6.68 15.98 4.13
C LEU A 127 6.86 15.42 2.72
N ILE A 128 5.74 15.14 2.06
CA ILE A 128 5.67 14.66 0.68
C ILE A 128 4.74 15.57 -0.13
N TYR A 129 5.20 16.01 -1.31
CA TYR A 129 4.50 16.89 -2.24
C TYR A 129 4.35 16.20 -3.61
N GLN A 130 3.17 15.62 -3.85
CA GLN A 130 2.87 14.80 -5.03
C GLN A 130 1.40 14.94 -5.40
N ASP A 131 1.02 14.61 -6.63
CA ASP A 131 -0.38 14.64 -7.09
C ASP A 131 -0.97 13.24 -6.85
N PHE A 132 -1.75 13.11 -5.79
CA PHE A 132 -2.33 11.85 -5.31
C PHE A 132 -3.65 11.51 -6.01
N ASN A 133 -4.38 12.53 -6.47
CA ASN A 133 -5.71 12.38 -7.06
C ASN A 133 -5.74 12.53 -8.60
N PHE A 134 -4.58 12.78 -9.21
CA PHE A 134 -4.34 12.88 -10.66
C PHE A 134 -5.04 14.06 -11.34
N ASP A 135 -5.29 15.16 -10.62
CA ASP A 135 -5.94 16.35 -11.17
C ASP A 135 -4.96 17.39 -11.74
N GLY A 136 -3.64 17.14 -11.61
CA GLY A 136 -2.57 18.02 -12.06
C GLY A 136 -2.19 19.11 -11.05
N ILE A 137 -2.85 19.18 -9.90
CA ILE A 137 -2.49 20.01 -8.76
C ILE A 137 -1.80 19.12 -7.73
N LYS A 138 -0.61 19.52 -7.29
CA LYS A 138 0.14 18.76 -6.29
C LYS A 138 -0.48 18.95 -4.89
N ASP A 139 -0.52 17.85 -4.17
CA ASP A 139 -1.06 17.67 -2.82
C ASP A 139 0.07 17.62 -1.78
N LEU A 140 -0.29 17.55 -0.50
CA LEU A 140 0.65 17.36 0.61
C LEU A 140 0.27 16.17 1.49
N ALA A 141 1.25 15.35 1.85
CA ALA A 141 1.15 14.43 2.99
C ALA A 141 2.16 14.88 4.05
N LEU A 142 1.67 15.09 5.27
CA LEU A 142 2.45 15.56 6.41
C LEU A 142 2.41 14.52 7.52
N MET A 143 3.57 14.06 7.97
CA MET A 143 3.65 13.01 9.00
C MET A 143 3.02 13.51 10.30
N ASP A 144 2.13 12.71 10.88
CA ASP A 144 1.43 13.01 12.14
C ASP A 144 1.74 12.01 13.27
N GLY A 145 2.71 11.13 13.05
CA GLY A 145 3.25 10.22 14.05
C GLY A 145 3.47 8.84 13.49
N GLN A 146 3.31 7.85 14.36
CA GLN A 146 3.50 6.45 14.04
C GLN A 146 2.20 5.63 14.22
N ASN A 147 1.08 6.18 13.74
CA ASN A 147 -0.25 5.61 13.96
C ASN A 147 -0.57 4.47 12.98
N SER A 148 0.38 4.12 12.11
CA SER A 148 0.23 3.13 11.06
C SER A 148 0.69 1.73 11.50
N CYS A 149 0.43 0.72 10.67
CA CYS A 149 0.74 -0.68 10.89
C CYS A 149 2.15 -0.90 11.50
N TYR A 150 2.19 -1.61 12.64
CA TYR A 150 3.39 -1.88 13.44
C TYR A 150 4.16 -0.64 13.94
N HIS A 151 3.45 0.39 14.40
CA HIS A 151 4.10 1.63 14.87
C HIS A 151 4.90 2.28 13.71
N GLY A 152 4.31 2.22 12.50
CA GLY A 152 4.89 2.78 11.28
C GLY A 152 4.41 4.20 11.01
N PRO A 153 5.03 4.93 10.07
CA PRO A 153 4.74 6.34 9.83
C PRO A 153 3.31 6.55 9.30
N SER A 154 2.62 7.54 9.86
CA SER A 154 1.28 7.95 9.46
C SER A 154 1.22 9.40 9.01
N TYR A 155 0.22 9.75 8.19
CA TYR A 155 0.14 11.07 7.55
C TYR A 155 -1.26 11.67 7.56
N GLN A 156 -1.30 12.99 7.68
CA GLN A 156 -2.45 13.83 7.31
C GLN A 156 -2.31 14.28 5.87
N VAL A 157 -3.34 14.06 5.05
CA VAL A 157 -3.30 14.35 3.60
C VAL A 157 -4.17 15.57 3.26
N PHE A 158 -3.61 16.45 2.45
CA PHE A 158 -4.22 17.69 2.00
C PHE A 158 -4.17 17.78 0.47
N LEU A 159 -5.33 17.71 -0.16
CA LEU A 159 -5.45 17.82 -1.60
C LEU A 159 -5.37 19.28 -2.06
N GLY A 160 -4.60 19.52 -3.11
CA GLY A 160 -4.54 20.76 -3.84
C GLY A 160 -5.85 21.02 -4.58
N THR A 161 -6.32 22.25 -4.53
CA THR A 161 -7.51 22.71 -5.26
C THR A 161 -7.24 24.09 -5.85
N ALA A 162 -8.16 24.58 -6.69
CA ALA A 162 -8.10 25.94 -7.20
C ALA A 162 -8.08 27.00 -6.07
N ASP A 163 -8.74 26.70 -4.93
CA ASP A 163 -8.91 27.62 -3.81
C ASP A 163 -7.85 27.45 -2.70
N GLY A 164 -6.94 26.49 -2.84
CA GLY A 164 -5.90 26.19 -1.87
C GLY A 164 -5.86 24.71 -1.48
N LEU A 165 -5.41 24.42 -0.26
CA LEU A 165 -5.28 23.06 0.25
C LEU A 165 -6.54 22.68 1.04
N ARG A 166 -7.07 21.48 0.78
CA ARG A 166 -8.23 20.89 1.46
C ARG A 166 -7.81 19.59 2.12
N HIS A 167 -8.01 19.46 3.42
CA HIS A 167 -7.80 18.19 4.11
C HIS A 167 -8.71 17.09 3.55
N SER A 168 -8.17 15.87 3.42
CA SER A 168 -8.87 14.72 2.86
C SER A 168 -8.87 13.55 3.84
N ASP A 169 -10.05 13.28 4.42
CA ASP A 169 -10.26 12.16 5.33
C ASP A 169 -9.97 10.81 4.65
N SER A 170 -10.35 10.65 3.38
CA SER A 170 -10.22 9.38 2.65
C SER A 170 -8.77 9.00 2.40
N PHE A 171 -7.94 9.93 1.95
CA PHE A 171 -6.51 9.69 1.75
C PHE A 171 -5.75 9.63 3.08
N THR A 172 -6.17 10.40 4.07
CA THR A 172 -5.63 10.31 5.44
C THR A 172 -5.87 8.91 6.02
N GLU A 173 -7.08 8.37 5.87
CA GLU A 173 -7.41 6.99 6.29
C GLU A 173 -6.51 5.95 5.61
N LEU A 174 -6.24 6.10 4.30
CA LEU A 174 -5.29 5.22 3.61
C LEU A 174 -3.88 5.30 4.20
N ALA A 175 -3.44 6.48 4.65
CA ALA A 175 -2.13 6.69 5.25
C ALA A 175 -2.05 6.35 6.75
N GLN A 176 -3.19 6.09 7.41
CA GLN A 176 -3.24 5.67 8.82
C GLN A 176 -3.49 4.16 8.98
N SER A 177 -4.42 3.59 8.23
CA SER A 177 -4.87 2.19 8.41
C SER A 177 -4.05 1.15 7.65
N ASN A 178 -2.99 1.57 6.94
CA ASN A 178 -2.08 0.70 6.18
C ASN A 178 -0.66 0.81 6.74
N CYS A 179 0.34 0.16 6.13
CA CYS A 179 1.75 0.19 6.56
C CYS A 179 2.53 1.30 5.82
N GLY A 180 2.35 2.56 6.26
CA GLY A 180 2.95 3.75 5.68
C GLY A 180 2.03 4.53 4.76
N LEU A 181 2.58 5.57 4.12
CA LEU A 181 1.88 6.29 3.05
C LEU A 181 1.65 5.34 1.87
N PHE A 182 0.52 5.52 1.19
CA PHE A 182 0.19 4.80 -0.04
C PHE A 182 1.14 5.17 -1.19
N SER A 183 1.29 4.25 -2.16
CA SER A 183 1.99 4.52 -3.41
C SER A 183 1.07 5.16 -4.45
N VAL A 184 1.65 5.87 -5.41
CA VAL A 184 0.95 6.49 -6.54
C VAL A 184 1.54 5.96 -7.84
N ASP A 185 0.72 5.30 -8.67
CA ASP A 185 1.08 4.95 -10.04
C ASP A 185 0.43 5.94 -11.00
N GLU A 186 1.22 6.89 -11.53
CA GLU A 186 0.77 7.89 -12.49
C GLU A 186 0.39 7.29 -13.86
N LYS A 187 0.92 6.11 -14.23
CA LYS A 187 0.65 5.47 -15.53
C LYS A 187 -0.73 4.84 -15.52
N THR A 188 -1.07 4.13 -14.45
CA THR A 188 -2.39 3.51 -14.27
C THR A 188 -3.40 4.43 -13.60
N ARG A 189 -2.93 5.54 -13.02
CA ARG A 189 -3.73 6.48 -12.20
C ARG A 189 -4.41 5.80 -11.03
N THR A 190 -3.62 5.02 -10.32
CA THR A 190 -4.06 4.25 -9.16
C THR A 190 -3.22 4.57 -7.94
N VAL A 191 -3.83 4.41 -6.78
CA VAL A 191 -3.18 4.47 -5.48
C VAL A 191 -3.11 3.06 -4.90
N GLU A 192 -1.97 2.68 -4.32
CA GLU A 192 -1.81 1.35 -3.74
C GLU A 192 -1.42 1.39 -2.27
N THR A 193 -2.06 0.54 -1.46
CA THR A 193 -1.71 0.35 -0.05
C THR A 193 -1.28 -1.07 0.23
N MET A 194 -0.51 -1.24 1.31
CA MET A 194 -0.18 -2.55 1.87
C MET A 194 -0.57 -2.59 3.34
N THR A 195 -1.20 -3.68 3.78
CA THR A 195 -1.36 -4.00 5.19
C THR A 195 -0.94 -5.45 5.44
N LYS A 196 -0.55 -5.79 6.67
CA LYS A 196 -0.09 -7.13 7.01
C LYS A 196 -0.41 -7.52 8.44
N SER A 197 -0.39 -8.83 8.70
CA SER A 197 -0.53 -9.41 10.02
C SER A 197 0.47 -10.54 10.20
N GLY A 198 1.46 -10.32 11.05
CA GLY A 198 2.57 -11.22 11.27
C GLY A 198 3.44 -11.40 10.02
N CYS A 199 4.05 -12.57 9.91
CA CYS A 199 4.85 -12.99 8.75
C CYS A 199 4.02 -13.38 7.53
N CYS A 200 2.79 -13.80 7.76
CA CYS A 200 2.20 -14.85 6.95
C CYS A 200 0.87 -14.42 6.32
N TRP A 201 0.42 -13.20 6.63
CA TRP A 201 -0.75 -12.58 6.01
C TRP A 201 -0.36 -11.20 5.49
N HIS A 202 -0.49 -11.00 4.19
CA HIS A 202 -0.22 -9.74 3.51
C HIS A 202 -1.40 -9.38 2.63
N GLN A 203 -1.77 -8.11 2.60
CA GLN A 203 -2.81 -7.58 1.72
C GLN A 203 -2.29 -6.36 0.97
N MET A 204 -2.40 -6.42 -0.36
CA MET A 204 -2.21 -5.28 -1.25
C MET A 204 -3.58 -4.80 -1.72
N SER A 205 -3.82 -3.49 -1.72
CA SER A 205 -5.08 -2.91 -2.20
C SER A 205 -4.79 -1.82 -3.22
N THR A 206 -5.52 -1.83 -4.33
CA THR A 206 -5.41 -0.84 -5.42
C THR A 206 -6.71 -0.06 -5.49
N TYR A 207 -6.58 1.27 -5.53
CA TYR A 207 -7.68 2.22 -5.57
C TYR A 207 -7.60 3.03 -6.87
N GLY A 208 -8.72 3.09 -7.59
CA GLY A 208 -8.92 4.07 -8.65
C GLY A 208 -9.40 5.39 -8.04
N ILE A 209 -9.13 6.51 -8.72
CA ILE A 209 -9.59 7.81 -8.25
C ILE A 209 -10.84 8.24 -9.02
N HIS A 210 -11.95 8.40 -8.29
CA HIS A 210 -13.23 8.82 -8.84
C HIS A 210 -13.69 10.11 -8.15
N ASN A 211 -13.87 11.18 -8.93
CA ASN A 211 -14.23 12.50 -8.42
C ASN A 211 -13.26 13.02 -7.33
N GLY A 212 -11.97 12.73 -7.49
CA GLY A 212 -10.92 13.15 -6.55
C GLY A 212 -10.83 12.32 -5.27
N GLU A 213 -11.57 11.21 -5.17
CA GLU A 213 -11.60 10.34 -3.99
C GLU A 213 -11.18 8.90 -4.35
N PRO A 214 -10.46 8.19 -3.46
CA PRO A 214 -10.02 6.82 -3.69
C PRO A 214 -11.19 5.84 -3.57
N VAL A 215 -11.33 4.95 -4.54
CA VAL A 215 -12.32 3.88 -4.57
C VAL A 215 -11.61 2.55 -4.77
N LEU A 216 -11.80 1.61 -3.85
CA LEU A 216 -11.17 0.29 -3.92
C LEU A 216 -11.57 -0.43 -5.21
N GLU A 217 -10.59 -0.80 -6.03
CA GLU A 217 -10.79 -1.56 -7.26
C GLU A 217 -10.43 -3.03 -7.08
N THR A 218 -9.26 -3.30 -6.51
CA THR A 218 -8.77 -4.66 -6.29
C THR A 218 -8.11 -4.79 -4.92
N GLN A 219 -8.22 -5.99 -4.36
CA GLN A 219 -7.56 -6.37 -3.12
C GLN A 219 -6.96 -7.76 -3.31
N THR A 220 -5.68 -7.93 -3.06
CA THR A 220 -4.99 -9.21 -3.14
C THR A 220 -4.48 -9.56 -1.75
N VAL A 221 -4.96 -10.67 -1.20
CA VAL A 221 -4.50 -11.22 0.06
C VAL A 221 -3.64 -12.44 -0.23
N ILE A 222 -2.45 -12.50 0.34
CA ILE A 222 -1.54 -13.65 0.31
C ILE A 222 -1.41 -14.20 1.73
N GLU A 223 -1.74 -15.47 1.90
CA GLU A 223 -1.68 -16.17 3.17
C GLU A 223 -0.81 -17.41 3.10
N HIS A 224 0.07 -17.60 4.08
CA HIS A 224 0.91 -18.80 4.24
C HIS A 224 0.40 -19.66 5.42
N THR A 225 -0.87 -20.07 5.36
CA THR A 225 -1.54 -20.79 6.46
C THR A 225 -1.73 -22.28 6.18
N GLY A 226 -1.48 -22.75 4.96
CA GLY A 226 -1.64 -24.14 4.55
C GLY A 226 -0.46 -25.03 4.97
N GLY A 227 -0.75 -26.30 5.31
CA GLY A 227 0.28 -27.27 5.73
C GLY A 227 1.37 -27.55 4.68
N SER A 228 1.10 -27.29 3.40
CA SER A 228 2.09 -27.42 2.32
C SER A 228 3.07 -26.25 2.22
N GLY A 229 2.94 -25.20 3.04
CA GLY A 229 3.75 -23.98 2.93
C GLY A 229 3.48 -23.10 1.68
N LEU A 230 2.80 -23.64 0.67
CA LEU A 230 2.40 -22.87 -0.52
C LEU A 230 1.43 -21.73 -0.19
N PRO A 231 1.66 -20.52 -0.73
CA PRO A 231 0.78 -19.39 -0.53
C PRO A 231 -0.61 -19.61 -1.13
N ILE A 232 -1.62 -19.15 -0.38
CA ILE A 232 -3.00 -19.03 -0.82
C ILE A 232 -3.24 -17.56 -1.17
N GLU A 233 -3.57 -17.29 -2.42
CA GLU A 233 -3.93 -15.98 -2.91
C GLU A 233 -5.45 -15.84 -3.02
N THR A 234 -6.00 -14.82 -2.39
CA THR A 234 -7.40 -14.40 -2.57
C THR A 234 -7.43 -13.03 -3.24
N VAL A 235 -7.97 -12.98 -4.46
CA VAL A 235 -8.12 -11.75 -5.23
C VAL A 235 -9.58 -11.29 -5.19
N GLY A 236 -9.81 -10.16 -4.55
CA GLY A 236 -11.03 -9.38 -4.60
C GLY A 236 -11.02 -8.39 -5.77
N ARG A 237 -12.12 -8.31 -6.51
CA ARG A 237 -12.36 -7.29 -7.54
C ARG A 237 -13.70 -6.60 -7.32
N ASN A 238 -13.69 -5.28 -7.41
CA ASN A 238 -14.89 -4.47 -7.33
C ASN A 238 -15.66 -4.57 -8.66
N GLN A 239 -16.92 -5.00 -8.57
CA GLN A 239 -17.87 -5.04 -9.65
C GLN A 239 -19.04 -4.11 -9.30
N ASN A 240 -18.93 -2.84 -9.69
CA ASN A 240 -19.95 -1.81 -9.48
C ASN A 240 -20.32 -1.58 -8.00
N GLY A 241 -19.32 -1.40 -7.15
CA GLY A 241 -19.47 -1.17 -5.70
C GLY A 241 -19.55 -2.44 -4.86
N LYS A 242 -19.48 -3.63 -5.48
CA LYS A 242 -19.50 -4.92 -4.78
C LYS A 242 -18.23 -5.71 -5.04
N MET A 243 -17.55 -6.10 -3.97
CA MET A 243 -16.39 -6.99 -4.08
C MET A 243 -16.81 -8.43 -4.40
N THR A 244 -16.08 -9.03 -5.34
CA THR A 244 -16.16 -10.45 -5.69
C THR A 244 -14.78 -11.08 -5.54
N TYR A 245 -14.72 -12.28 -4.94
CA TYR A 245 -13.44 -12.88 -4.54
C TYR A 245 -13.18 -14.18 -5.31
N THR A 246 -11.92 -14.44 -5.62
CA THR A 246 -11.43 -15.71 -6.16
C THR A 246 -10.20 -16.13 -5.37
N THR A 247 -10.21 -17.36 -4.87
CA THR A 247 -9.10 -17.94 -4.09
C THR A 247 -8.39 -19.02 -4.90
N ARG A 248 -7.06 -19.03 -4.87
CA ARG A 248 -6.20 -19.97 -5.57
C ARG A 248 -4.91 -20.22 -4.80
N ILE A 249 -4.31 -21.38 -4.98
CA ILE A 249 -2.97 -21.67 -4.47
C ILE A 249 -1.98 -21.26 -5.56
N VAL A 250 -0.91 -20.57 -5.18
CA VAL A 250 0.12 -20.12 -6.12
C VAL A 250 1.47 -20.73 -5.78
N TRP A 251 2.30 -20.90 -6.80
CA TRP A 251 3.67 -21.34 -6.64
C TRP A 251 4.57 -20.12 -6.59
N GLU A 252 5.15 -19.87 -5.43
CA GLU A 252 6.23 -18.91 -5.24
C GLU A 252 7.53 -19.65 -5.02
N GLU A 253 8.63 -19.14 -5.57
CA GLU A 253 9.96 -19.70 -5.31
C GLU A 253 10.37 -19.36 -3.87
N ASP A 254 10.91 -20.34 -3.17
CA ASP A 254 11.18 -20.27 -1.74
C ASP A 254 12.48 -21.03 -1.47
N GLU A 255 13.49 -20.31 -0.99
CA GLU A 255 14.84 -20.86 -0.78
C GLU A 255 14.89 -21.93 0.31
N GLN A 256 13.89 -21.96 1.21
CA GLN A 256 13.81 -22.98 2.26
C GLN A 256 13.22 -24.28 1.75
N ARG A 257 12.38 -24.21 0.70
CA ARG A 257 11.67 -25.35 0.15
C ARG A 257 12.60 -26.30 -0.59
N GLU A 258 12.65 -27.54 -0.14
CA GLU A 258 13.43 -28.57 -0.83
C GLU A 258 12.64 -29.17 -1.99
N THR A 259 13.11 -28.95 -3.21
CA THR A 259 12.61 -29.66 -4.40
C THR A 259 13.26 -31.04 -4.50
N LEU A 260 12.44 -32.09 -4.37
CA LEU A 260 12.88 -33.49 -4.41
C LEU A 260 12.84 -34.07 -5.84
N LEU A 261 11.82 -33.67 -6.60
CA LEU A 261 11.65 -34.00 -8.01
C LEU A 261 10.85 -32.90 -8.71
N SER A 262 11.30 -32.42 -9.87
CA SER A 262 10.57 -31.49 -10.72
C SER A 262 10.75 -31.84 -12.19
N PHE A 263 9.65 -31.85 -12.94
CA PHE A 263 9.66 -32.08 -14.40
C PHE A 263 8.45 -31.41 -15.07
N ARG A 264 8.47 -31.29 -16.40
CA ARG A 264 7.35 -30.70 -17.17
C ARG A 264 6.65 -31.71 -18.05
N LEU A 265 5.34 -31.55 -18.21
CA LEU A 265 4.48 -32.38 -19.04
C LEU A 265 4.22 -31.75 -20.42
N ALA A 266 4.32 -32.56 -21.47
CA ALA A 266 3.96 -32.19 -22.83
C ALA A 266 2.45 -32.38 -23.09
N PRO A 267 1.82 -31.55 -23.97
CA PRO A 267 2.36 -30.33 -24.58
C PRO A 267 2.16 -29.09 -23.70
N SER A 268 1.44 -29.21 -22.58
CA SER A 268 0.98 -28.06 -21.78
C SER A 268 2.08 -27.26 -21.10
N GLY A 269 3.26 -27.85 -20.91
CA GLY A 269 4.34 -27.25 -20.12
C GLY A 269 4.08 -27.19 -18.61
N LYS A 270 2.98 -27.79 -18.13
CA LYS A 270 2.66 -27.90 -16.69
C LYS A 270 3.83 -28.55 -15.98
N ARG A 271 4.30 -27.90 -14.91
CA ARG A 271 5.37 -28.37 -14.05
C ARG A 271 4.77 -29.21 -12.93
N ILE A 272 5.31 -30.41 -12.74
CA ILE A 272 5.01 -31.27 -11.60
C ILE A 272 6.17 -31.12 -10.63
N VAL A 273 5.89 -30.82 -9.37
CA VAL A 273 6.89 -30.67 -8.32
C VAL A 273 6.53 -31.55 -7.14
N LEU A 274 7.51 -32.31 -6.65
CA LEU A 274 7.48 -33.02 -5.38
C LEU A 274 8.45 -32.31 -4.46
N PHE A 275 7.98 -31.87 -3.30
CA PHE A 275 8.74 -31.01 -2.41
C PHE A 275 8.36 -31.24 -0.95
N ARG A 276 9.14 -30.67 -0.03
CA ARG A 276 8.79 -30.53 1.39
C ARG A 276 9.26 -29.16 1.88
N SER A 277 8.62 -28.61 2.90
CA SER A 277 9.02 -27.29 3.42
C SER A 277 10.31 -27.40 4.22
N GLU A 278 10.43 -28.42 5.08
CA GLU A 278 11.65 -28.70 5.83
C GLU A 278 12.04 -30.20 5.87
N PHE A 279 13.23 -30.50 6.39
CA PHE A 279 13.69 -31.89 6.57
C PHE A 279 12.76 -32.66 7.52
N ALA A 280 12.50 -33.94 7.17
CA ALA A 280 11.58 -34.83 7.89
C ALA A 280 10.11 -34.39 7.92
N GLU A 281 9.73 -33.35 7.16
CA GLU A 281 8.33 -33.01 6.91
C GLU A 281 7.69 -33.86 5.80
N PRO A 282 6.35 -33.93 5.75
CA PRO A 282 5.63 -34.62 4.69
C PRO A 282 6.03 -34.14 3.29
N VAL A 283 6.10 -35.09 2.36
CA VAL A 283 6.29 -34.76 0.94
C VAL A 283 4.96 -34.38 0.31
N TYR A 284 4.96 -33.23 -0.35
CA TYR A 284 3.84 -32.69 -1.12
C TYR A 284 4.09 -32.85 -2.62
N TYR A 285 2.99 -33.03 -3.35
CA TYR A 285 2.89 -32.95 -4.79
C TYR A 285 2.20 -31.64 -5.16
N ALA A 286 2.70 -30.93 -6.17
CA ALA A 286 2.04 -29.80 -6.80
C ALA A 286 2.05 -29.91 -8.34
N ALA A 287 0.90 -29.65 -8.98
CA ALA A 287 0.80 -29.43 -10.42
C ALA A 287 0.64 -27.93 -10.71
N VAL A 288 1.71 -27.33 -11.22
CA VAL A 288 1.86 -25.89 -11.44
C VAL A 288 1.71 -25.57 -12.92
N ASP A 289 0.88 -24.60 -13.26
CA ASP A 289 0.73 -24.14 -14.64
C ASP A 289 1.75 -23.04 -15.03
N SER A 290 1.67 -22.55 -16.26
CA SER A 290 2.58 -21.53 -16.79
C SER A 290 2.40 -20.14 -16.16
N LYS A 291 1.35 -19.94 -15.35
CA LYS A 291 1.07 -18.71 -14.60
C LYS A 291 1.37 -18.88 -13.10
N ASN A 292 2.10 -19.93 -12.74
CA ASN A 292 2.38 -20.32 -11.37
C ASN A 292 1.13 -20.63 -10.53
N LEU A 293 0.01 -20.98 -11.16
CA LEU A 293 -1.16 -21.42 -10.41
C LEU A 293 -1.06 -22.92 -10.13
N VAL A 294 -1.27 -23.30 -8.87
CA VAL A 294 -1.24 -24.67 -8.41
C VAL A 294 -2.65 -25.24 -8.58
N GLY A 295 -2.84 -26.03 -9.63
CA GLY A 295 -4.14 -26.64 -9.95
C GLY A 295 -4.44 -27.89 -9.12
N LEU A 296 -3.42 -28.48 -8.51
CA LEU A 296 -3.54 -29.63 -7.62
C LEU A 296 -2.38 -29.62 -6.64
N VAL A 297 -2.68 -29.69 -5.34
CA VAL A 297 -1.70 -30.01 -4.30
C VAL A 297 -2.19 -31.24 -3.51
N TYR A 298 -1.27 -32.06 -3.03
CA TYR A 298 -1.57 -33.28 -2.25
C TYR A 298 -0.36 -33.66 -1.37
N PRO A 299 -0.53 -34.13 -0.13
CA PRO A 299 -1.79 -34.27 0.60
C PRO A 299 -2.38 -32.91 1.02
N GLN A 300 -3.70 -32.89 1.27
CA GLN A 300 -4.43 -31.75 1.83
C GLN A 300 -5.29 -32.12 3.04
N ALA A 301 -5.53 -33.41 3.27
CA ALA A 301 -6.30 -33.90 4.40
C ALA A 301 -5.54 -34.94 5.22
N GLU A 302 -5.91 -35.10 6.48
CA GLU A 302 -5.36 -36.12 7.36
C GLU A 302 -5.60 -37.53 6.75
N GLY A 303 -4.56 -38.38 6.81
CA GLY A 303 -4.60 -39.72 6.24
C GLY A 303 -4.30 -39.80 4.73
N GLU A 304 -4.25 -38.67 4.02
CA GLU A 304 -3.75 -38.63 2.65
C GLU A 304 -2.23 -38.80 2.64
N GLN A 305 -1.73 -39.73 1.83
CA GLN A 305 -0.30 -40.02 1.71
C GLN A 305 0.08 -40.34 0.27
N LEU A 306 1.30 -39.94 -0.12
CA LEU A 306 1.95 -40.41 -1.33
C LEU A 306 2.48 -41.84 -1.10
N LYS A 307 2.33 -42.71 -2.09
CA LYS A 307 2.80 -44.10 -2.01
C LYS A 307 3.85 -44.36 -3.05
N TYR A 308 5.03 -44.77 -2.63
CA TYR A 308 6.09 -45.23 -3.50
C TYR A 308 6.14 -46.76 -3.55
N ASP A 309 6.16 -47.32 -4.76
CA ASP A 309 6.33 -48.74 -5.03
C ASP A 309 7.72 -48.98 -5.62
N GLU A 310 8.60 -49.60 -4.84
CA GLU A 310 9.98 -49.91 -5.22
C GLU A 310 10.07 -50.91 -6.38
N ALA A 311 9.13 -51.85 -6.49
CA ALA A 311 9.16 -52.89 -7.52
C ALA A 311 8.81 -52.33 -8.90
N THR A 312 7.97 -51.28 -8.95
CA THR A 312 7.55 -50.65 -10.19
C THR A 312 8.15 -49.26 -10.42
N HIS A 313 9.04 -48.80 -9.52
CA HIS A 313 9.64 -47.47 -9.53
C HIS A 313 8.60 -46.35 -9.72
N ALA A 314 7.46 -46.47 -9.03
CA ALA A 314 6.32 -45.60 -9.25
C ALA A 314 5.83 -44.94 -7.96
N LEU A 315 5.60 -43.62 -8.04
CA LEU A 315 4.93 -42.86 -7.00
C LEU A 315 3.47 -42.67 -7.38
N SER A 316 2.54 -42.86 -6.44
CA SER A 316 1.12 -42.69 -6.71
C SER A 316 0.33 -42.12 -5.54
N PHE A 317 -0.79 -41.48 -5.86
CA PHE A 317 -1.81 -41.09 -4.91
C PHE A 317 -3.19 -41.07 -5.56
N VAL A 318 -4.22 -41.01 -4.72
CA VAL A 318 -5.62 -41.03 -5.14
C VAL A 318 -6.31 -39.77 -4.64
N ARG A 319 -7.06 -39.10 -5.52
CA ARG A 319 -7.95 -37.98 -5.17
C ARG A 319 -9.31 -38.22 -5.83
N GLY A 320 -10.31 -38.55 -5.00
CA GLY A 320 -11.62 -39.01 -5.50
C GLY A 320 -11.49 -40.24 -6.40
N ASP A 321 -12.11 -40.20 -7.58
CA ASP A 321 -12.08 -41.29 -8.57
C ASP A 321 -10.80 -41.31 -9.44
N THR A 322 -9.80 -40.48 -9.13
CA THR A 322 -8.60 -40.29 -9.95
C THR A 322 -7.35 -40.76 -9.23
N THR A 323 -6.59 -41.66 -9.86
CA THR A 323 -5.24 -42.02 -9.45
C THR A 323 -4.22 -41.27 -10.30
N TYR A 324 -3.30 -40.58 -9.65
CA TYR A 324 -2.14 -39.95 -10.27
C TYR A 324 -0.94 -40.85 -10.01
N ARG A 325 -0.18 -41.19 -11.06
CA ARG A 325 0.99 -42.06 -10.95
C ARG A 325 2.15 -41.52 -11.76
N ILE A 326 3.29 -41.33 -11.14
CA ILE A 326 4.56 -40.95 -11.79
C ILE A 326 5.38 -42.23 -11.89
N VAL A 327 5.88 -42.53 -13.08
CA VAL A 327 6.69 -43.72 -13.35
C VAL A 327 8.12 -43.29 -13.60
N GLY A 328 9.08 -43.96 -12.97
CA GLY A 328 10.50 -43.74 -13.17
C GLY A 328 11.23 -44.95 -13.75
N ASP A 329 12.48 -44.74 -14.11
CA ASP A 329 13.44 -45.82 -14.37
C ASP A 329 14.08 -46.34 -13.07
N ALA A 330 15.04 -47.27 -13.20
CA ALA A 330 15.74 -47.85 -12.06
C ALA A 330 16.59 -46.83 -11.27
N GLN A 331 16.97 -45.72 -11.90
CA GLN A 331 17.69 -44.62 -11.26
C GLN A 331 16.73 -43.59 -10.62
N GLY A 332 15.41 -43.81 -10.79
CA GLY A 332 14.36 -42.93 -10.31
C GLY A 332 14.15 -41.70 -11.19
N ALA A 333 14.75 -41.63 -12.38
CA ALA A 333 14.46 -40.53 -13.30
C ALA A 333 13.03 -40.71 -13.86
N PRO A 334 12.19 -39.67 -13.88
CA PRO A 334 10.82 -39.80 -14.33
C PRO A 334 10.77 -40.07 -15.85
N THR A 335 9.99 -41.08 -16.25
CA THR A 335 9.84 -41.49 -17.66
C THR A 335 8.44 -41.19 -18.21
N GLY A 336 7.45 -41.03 -17.33
CA GLY A 336 6.07 -40.79 -17.71
C GLY A 336 5.19 -40.47 -16.50
N MET A 337 3.99 -39.96 -16.78
CA MET A 337 2.94 -39.81 -15.77
C MET A 337 1.63 -40.37 -16.31
N GLN A 338 0.92 -41.10 -15.47
CA GLN A 338 -0.39 -41.68 -15.75
C GLN A 338 -1.44 -40.96 -14.90
N VAL A 339 -2.56 -40.63 -15.55
CA VAL A 339 -3.79 -40.20 -14.86
C VAL A 339 -4.87 -41.22 -15.16
N ILE A 340 -5.33 -41.91 -14.13
CA ILE A 340 -6.27 -43.03 -14.24
C ILE A 340 -7.59 -42.56 -13.64
N VAL A 341 -8.61 -42.37 -14.46
CA VAL A 341 -9.96 -41.96 -14.03
C VAL A 341 -10.91 -43.12 -14.26
N ARG A 342 -11.49 -43.66 -13.18
CA ARG A 342 -12.44 -44.79 -13.24
C ARG A 342 -11.93 -45.97 -14.10
N GLY A 343 -10.64 -46.32 -13.92
CA GLY A 343 -9.97 -47.41 -14.63
C GLY A 343 -9.49 -47.08 -16.04
N LYS A 344 -9.81 -45.90 -16.59
CA LYS A 344 -9.27 -45.45 -17.89
C LYS A 344 -7.95 -44.70 -17.68
N THR A 345 -6.86 -45.26 -18.18
CA THR A 345 -5.53 -44.66 -18.13
C THR A 345 -5.31 -43.65 -19.26
N THR A 346 -4.83 -42.47 -18.89
CA THR A 346 -4.29 -41.47 -19.82
C THR A 346 -2.79 -41.31 -19.55
N GLU A 347 -1.99 -41.56 -20.58
CA GLU A 347 -0.54 -41.36 -20.53
C GLU A 347 -0.19 -39.90 -20.83
N LEU A 348 0.58 -39.28 -19.94
CA LEU A 348 1.11 -37.94 -20.07
C LEU A 348 2.62 -38.03 -20.28
N LYS A 349 3.07 -37.54 -21.44
CA LYS A 349 4.49 -37.51 -21.80
C LYS A 349 5.18 -36.34 -21.11
N LEU A 350 6.45 -36.53 -20.79
CA LEU A 350 7.32 -35.44 -20.33
C LEU A 350 7.79 -34.59 -21.52
N LEU A 351 8.11 -33.32 -21.27
CA LEU A 351 8.91 -32.50 -22.19
C LEU A 351 10.36 -33.00 -22.20
N ALA A 352 11.09 -32.76 -23.29
CA ALA A 352 12.46 -33.22 -23.50
C ALA A 352 13.52 -32.41 -22.68
N GLU A 353 13.10 -31.81 -21.57
CA GLU A 353 13.96 -31.09 -20.65
C GLU A 353 14.37 -32.04 -19.52
N PRO A 354 15.61 -31.93 -18.99
CA PRO A 354 16.03 -32.76 -17.88
C PRO A 354 15.15 -32.49 -16.65
N ALA A 355 14.72 -33.56 -15.99
CA ALA A 355 14.11 -33.45 -14.68
C ALA A 355 15.15 -33.02 -13.64
N GLU A 356 14.71 -32.27 -12.65
CA GLU A 356 15.48 -31.99 -11.43
C GLU A 356 15.13 -33.06 -10.39
N GLY A 357 16.12 -33.64 -9.71
CA GLY A 357 15.89 -34.63 -8.67
C GLY A 357 15.47 -36.02 -9.20
N SER A 358 14.88 -36.85 -8.34
CA SER A 358 14.50 -38.23 -8.70
C SER A 358 13.42 -38.80 -7.77
N LEU A 359 12.71 -39.83 -8.24
CA LEU A 359 11.77 -40.60 -7.41
C LEU A 359 12.47 -41.32 -6.26
N ASN A 360 13.75 -41.67 -6.41
CA ASN A 360 14.52 -42.26 -5.31
C ASN A 360 14.70 -41.25 -4.16
N LYS A 361 15.02 -39.97 -4.46
CA LYS A 361 15.05 -38.90 -3.45
C LYS A 361 13.70 -38.72 -2.77
N VAL A 362 12.61 -38.76 -3.55
CA VAL A 362 11.24 -38.67 -3.00
C VAL A 362 10.95 -39.84 -2.06
N ALA A 363 11.33 -41.05 -2.44
CA ALA A 363 11.14 -42.25 -1.61
C ALA A 363 11.91 -42.18 -0.28
N GLU A 364 13.15 -41.70 -0.32
CA GLU A 364 13.97 -41.45 0.88
C GLU A 364 13.32 -40.41 1.79
N ALA A 365 12.82 -39.31 1.22
CA ALA A 365 12.14 -38.27 1.98
C ALA A 365 10.84 -38.77 2.63
N ILE A 366 10.05 -39.59 1.93
CA ILE A 366 8.83 -40.21 2.49
C ILE A 366 9.18 -41.11 3.68
N LYS A 367 10.25 -41.91 3.59
CA LYS A 367 10.71 -42.76 4.70
C LYS A 367 11.20 -41.93 5.89
N ALA A 368 11.83 -40.78 5.65
CA ALA A 368 12.33 -39.90 6.70
C ALA A 368 11.23 -39.14 7.46
N ALA A 369 10.04 -39.02 6.88
CA ALA A 369 8.87 -38.36 7.49
C ALA A 369 7.95 -39.33 8.28
N GLN A 370 8.31 -40.61 8.35
CA GLN A 370 7.65 -41.66 9.14
C GLN A 370 8.43 -41.92 10.42
#